data_AF-A0A7C7MF13-F1
#
_entry.id   AF-A0A7C7MF13-F1
#
_cell.length_a   1.000
_cell.length_b   1.000
_cell.length_c   1.000
_cell.angle_alpha   90.00
_cell.angle_beta   90.00
_cell.angle_gamma   90.00
#
_symmetry.space_group_name_H-M   'P 1'
#
loop_
_entity.id
_entity.type
_entity.pdbx_description
1 polymer ?
#
loop_
_entity_poly.entity_id
_entity_poly.type
_entity_poly.pdbx_seq_one_letter_code
_entity_poly.pdbx_strand_id
1 'polypeptide(L)' 'MNKRNIMYGLAYGISIGVGVAITFGVALENMAIGISIGLGSGVSLGVGCSLLLSKRKSC' A
#
# COMPACT_ATOMS: atom_id res chain seq x y z
N MET A 1 4.88 -13.54 -15.21
CA MET A 1 4.71 -12.50 -14.17
C MET A 1 5.79 -11.45 -14.35
N ASN A 2 5.47 -10.23 -14.78
CA ASN A 2 6.50 -9.21 -15.03
C ASN A 2 6.84 -8.51 -13.71
N LYS A 3 7.99 -8.87 -13.12
CA LYS A 3 8.48 -8.45 -11.79
C LYS A 3 8.32 -6.95 -11.53
N ARG A 4 8.42 -6.14 -12.59
CA ARG A 4 8.29 -4.67 -12.53
C ARG A 4 6.89 -4.22 -12.11
N ASN A 5 5.83 -4.87 -12.56
CA ASN A 5 4.45 -4.46 -12.24
C ASN A 5 4.12 -4.65 -10.76
N ILE A 6 4.65 -5.71 -10.17
CA ILE A 6 4.50 -6.00 -8.74
C ILE A 6 5.26 -4.95 -7.92
N MET A 7 6.47 -4.59 -8.38
CA MET A 7 7.25 -3.52 -7.74
C MET A 7 6.53 -2.17 -7.82
N TYR A 8 5.94 -1.82 -8.97
CA TYR A 8 5.18 -0.58 -9.11
C TYR A 8 3.93 -0.56 -8.23
N GLY A 9 3.14 -1.64 -8.19
CA GLY A 9 1.95 -1.70 -7.33
C GLY A 9 2.29 -1.66 -5.85
N LEU A 10 3.35 -2.34 -5.42
CA LEU A 10 3.84 -2.28 -4.05
C LEU A 10 4.39 -0.89 -3.69
N ALA A 11 5.20 -0.28 -4.57
CA ALA A 11 5.73 1.07 -4.36
C ALA A 11 4.60 2.10 -4.22
N TYR A 12 3.57 1.99 -5.05
CA TYR A 12 2.40 2.86 -4.97
C TYR A 12 1.62 2.65 -3.66
N GLY A 13 1.38 1.40 -3.28
CA GLY A 13 0.71 1.06 -2.02
C GLY A 13 1.46 1.56 -0.78
N ILE A 14 2.79 1.41 -0.75
CA ILE A 14 3.64 1.92 0.34
C ILE A 14 3.61 3.44 0.39
N SER A 15 3.70 4.13 -0.76
CA SER A 15 3.67 5.61 -0.80
C SER A 15 2.36 6.15 -0.22
N ILE A 16 1.23 5.58 -0.62
CA ILE A 16 -0.08 5.95 -0.06
C ILE A 16 -0.14 5.58 1.42
N GLY A 17 0.30 4.38 1.79
CA GLY A 17 0.28 3.91 3.17
C GLY A 17 1.09 4.78 4.11
N VAL A 18 2.25 5.27 3.68
CA VAL A 18 3.08 6.22 4.44
C VAL A 18 2.37 7.57 4.61
N GLY A 19 1.76 8.10 3.54
CA GLY A 19 0.99 9.35 3.63
C GLY A 19 -0.18 9.24 4.61
N VAL A 20 -0.92 8.13 4.56
CA VAL A 20 -2.01 7.84 5.50
C VAL A 20 -1.48 7.64 6.91
N ALA A 21 -0.35 6.93 7.07
CA ALA A 21 0.26 6.69 8.38
C ALA A 21 0.64 7.97 9.09
N ILE A 22 1.28 8.91 8.38
CA ILE A 22 1.68 10.20 8.95
C ILE A 22 0.45 11.05 9.26
N THR A 23 -0.53 11.10 8.35
CA THR A 23 -1.76 11.90 8.55
C THR A 23 -2.55 11.42 9.76
N PHE A 24 -2.82 10.11 9.86
CA PHE A 24 -3.53 9.54 11.00
C PHE A 24 -2.68 9.52 12.27
N GLY A 25 -1.37 9.33 12.15
CA GLY A 25 -0.44 9.37 13.29
C GLY A 25 -0.40 10.74 13.95
N VAL A 26 -0.42 11.81 13.15
CA VAL A 26 -0.51 13.19 13.64
C VAL A 26 -1.92 13.51 14.14
N ALA A 27 -2.97 13.13 13.40
CA ALA A 27 -4.35 13.44 13.78
C ALA A 27 -4.80 12.76 15.08
N LEU A 28 -4.28 11.57 15.38
CA LEU A 28 -4.61 10.80 16.59
C LEU A 28 -3.61 11.02 17.74
N GLU A 29 -2.61 11.90 17.55
CA GLU A 29 -1.47 12.07 18.47
C GLU A 29 -0.76 10.73 18.80
N ASN A 30 -0.90 9.74 17.94
CA ASN A 30 -0.38 8.40 18.18
C ASN A 30 0.15 7.76 16.90
N MET A 31 1.45 7.93 16.68
CA MET A 31 2.16 7.39 15.53
C MET A 31 2.04 5.87 15.41
N ALA A 32 1.96 5.13 16.51
CA ALA A 32 1.84 3.66 16.45
C ALA A 32 0.55 3.22 15.75
N ILE A 33 -0.58 3.88 16.03
CA ILE A 33 -1.86 3.59 15.40
C ILE A 33 -1.84 4.04 13.93
N GLY A 34 -1.31 5.24 13.67
CA GLY A 34 -1.14 5.75 12.30
C GLY A 34 -0.33 4.79 11.42
N ILE A 35 0.85 4.37 11.89
CA ILE A 35 1.71 3.40 11.21
C ILE A 35 0.97 2.08 10.98
N SER A 36 0.30 1.52 12.00
CA SER A 36 -0.42 0.26 11.88
C SER A 36 -1.50 0.31 10.80
N ILE A 37 -2.30 1.37 10.79
CA ILE A 37 -3.40 1.56 9.82
C ILE A 37 -2.83 1.88 8.42
N GLY A 38 -1.90 2.82 8.34
CA GLY A 38 -1.38 3.32 7.07
C GLY A 38 -0.52 2.29 6.35
N LEU A 39 0.46 1.68 7.02
CA LEU A 39 1.27 0.62 6.41
C LEU A 39 0.46 -0.66 6.20
N GLY A 40 -0.42 -1.04 7.14
CA GLY A 40 -1.29 -2.19 6.99
C GLY A 40 -2.19 -2.09 5.74
N SER A 41 -2.93 -0.99 5.63
CA SER A 41 -3.79 -0.74 4.47
C SER A 41 -3.00 -0.53 3.17
N GLY A 42 -1.91 0.24 3.21
CA GLY A 42 -1.08 0.53 2.04
C GLY A 42 -0.43 -0.71 1.43
N VAL A 43 0.09 -1.62 2.26
CA VAL A 43 0.67 -2.90 1.79
C VAL A 43 -0.42 -3.82 1.23
N SER A 44 -1.56 -3.97 1.93
CA SER A 44 -2.68 -4.78 1.44
C SER A 44 -3.21 -4.28 0.09
N LEU A 45 -3.36 -2.96 -0.07
CA LEU A 45 -3.77 -2.34 -1.33
C LEU A 45 -2.71 -2.51 -2.43
N GLY A 46 -1.43 -2.28 -2.11
CA GLY A 46 -0.32 -2.42 -3.06
C GLY A 46 -0.18 -3.85 -3.59
N VAL A 47 -0.27 -4.84 -2.71
CA VAL A 47 -0.23 -6.26 -3.06
C VAL A 47 -1.50 -6.69 -3.81
N GLY A 48 -2.68 -6.31 -3.31
CA GLY A 48 -3.96 -6.63 -3.94
C GLY A 48 -4.07 -6.07 -5.36
N CYS A 49 -3.65 -4.82 -5.55
CA CYS A 49 -3.63 -4.17 -6.85
C CYS A 49 -2.60 -4.82 -7.79
N SER A 50 -1.41 -5.17 -7.28
CA SER A 50 -0.40 -5.92 -8.04
C SER A 50 -0.92 -7.29 -8.51
N LEU A 51 -1.67 -7.99 -7.66
CA LEU A 51 -2.26 -9.28 -7.97
C LEU A 51 -3.39 -9.16 -9.01
N LEU A 52 -4.26 -8.17 -8.86
CA LEU A 52 -5.36 -7.85 -9.79
C LEU A 52 -4.82 -7.51 -11.19
N LEU A 53 -3.79 -6.66 -11.25
CA LEU A 53 -3.14 -6.31 -12.51
C LEU A 53 -2.48 -7.53 -13.16
N SER A 54 -1.91 -8.43 -12.35
CA SER A 54 -1.34 -9.69 -12.83
C SER A 54 -2.40 -10.65 -13.37
N LYS A 55 -3.62 -10.65 -12.82
CA LYS A 55 -4.75 -11.47 -13.30
C LYS A 55 -5.35 -10.92 -14.60
N ARG A 56 -5.44 -9.59 -14.74
CA ARG A 56 -5.97 -8.94 -15.97
C ARG A 56 -5.11 -9.18 -17.21
N LYS A 57 -3.82 -9.49 -17.05
CA LYS A 57 -2.91 -9.79 -18.17
C LYS A 57 -2.97 -11.24 -18.68
N SER A 58 -3.80 -12.07 -18.06
CA SER A 58 -3.94 -13.50 -18.38
C SER A 58 -5.20 -13.82 -19.22
N CYS A 59 -5.99 -12.80 -19.59
CA CYS A 59 -7.08 -12.92 -20.56
C CYS A 59 -6.62 -12.37 -21.91
#